data_AF-A0A8H3VIC1-F1
#
_entry.id   AF-A0A8H3VIC1-F1
#
_cell.length_a   1.000
_cell.length_b   1.000
_cell.length_c   1.000
_cell.angle_alpha   90.00
_cell.angle_beta   90.00
_cell.angle_gamma   90.00
#
_symmetry.space_group_name_H-M   'P 1'
#
loop_
_entity.id
_entity.type
_entity.pdbx_description
1 polymer ?
#
loop_
_entity_poly.entity_id
_entity_poly.type
_entity_poly.pdbx_seq_one_letter_code
_entity_poly.pdbx_strand_id
1 'polypeptide(L)'
;MASSEALSRLHNLASETEHLAVHMGQADDALLIGLSVDHKKFKKAATKIRHQIDGKRHLSRVESTRATIIAEKTIRKMSTLKKNLSLIFQGPTASALDNARNRTRMKQTTLRCARIRSLRPDSVISWAAALPITDWKSDGMSNEVFDFLTSRIEAAGEVQPWPPVVREILRIFQLEVMPHSEEYNKFIDNFEHRTPRVQRIEVSSLLRTD
;
A
#
# COMPACT_ATOMS: atom_id res chain seq x y z
N MET A 1 -24.34 4.03 14.79
CA MET A 1 -25.68 3.39 14.82
C MET A 1 -25.84 2.25 13.82
N ALA A 2 -25.34 2.35 12.58
CA ALA A 2 -25.46 1.28 11.56
C ALA A 2 -24.85 -0.11 11.92
N SER A 3 -23.88 -0.18 12.83
CA SER A 3 -23.25 -1.45 13.23
C SER A 3 -24.10 -2.29 14.20
N SER A 4 -24.95 -1.64 15.00
CA SER A 4 -25.81 -2.34 15.97
C SER A 4 -26.96 -3.06 15.26
N GLU A 5 -27.55 -2.37 14.29
CA GLU A 5 -28.66 -2.87 13.48
C GLU A 5 -28.26 -4.04 12.58
N ALA A 6 -27.03 -4.03 12.05
CA ALA A 6 -26.48 -5.15 11.29
C ALA A 6 -26.24 -6.40 12.17
N LEU A 7 -25.82 -6.21 13.42
CA LEU A 7 -25.62 -7.30 14.39
C LEU A 7 -26.94 -7.87 14.90
N SER A 8 -27.94 -7.02 15.18
CA SER A 8 -29.30 -7.46 15.54
C SER A 8 -29.97 -8.23 14.40
N ARG A 9 -29.77 -7.82 13.14
CA ARG A 9 -30.26 -8.56 11.97
C ARG A 9 -29.60 -9.93 11.83
N LEU A 10 -28.30 -10.04 12.12
CA LEU A 10 -27.59 -11.32 12.11
C LEU A 10 -28.07 -12.27 13.21
N HIS A 11 -28.34 -11.74 14.42
CA HIS A 11 -28.84 -12.55 15.54
C HIS A 11 -30.27 -13.06 15.30
N ASN A 12 -31.13 -12.22 14.72
CA ASN A 12 -32.51 -12.61 14.40
C ASN A 12 -32.55 -13.66 13.29
N LEU A 13 -31.71 -13.54 12.25
CA LEU A 13 -31.62 -14.57 11.20
C LEU A 13 -31.12 -15.91 11.76
N ALA A 14 -30.14 -15.89 12.66
CA ALA A 14 -29.61 -17.12 13.27
C ALA A 14 -30.68 -17.85 14.10
N SER A 15 -31.48 -17.10 14.87
CA SER A 15 -32.57 -17.66 15.68
C SER A 15 -33.72 -18.22 14.83
N GLU A 16 -34.07 -17.57 13.72
CA GLU A 16 -35.06 -18.08 12.77
C GLU A 16 -34.59 -19.36 12.07
N THR A 17 -33.29 -19.45 11.74
CA THR A 17 -32.72 -20.65 11.10
C THR A 17 -32.64 -21.86 12.04
N GLU A 18 -32.40 -21.67 13.34
CA GLU A 18 -32.43 -22.76 14.32
C GLU A 18 -33.86 -23.27 14.55
N HIS A 19 -34.86 -22.39 14.58
CA HIS A 19 -36.26 -22.77 14.78
C HIS A 19 -36.85 -23.51 13.57
N LEU A 20 -36.38 -23.22 12.35
CA LEU A 20 -36.78 -23.90 11.12
C LEU A 20 -36.11 -25.29 10.96
N ALA A 21 -34.88 -25.45 11.46
CA ALA A 21 -34.13 -26.71 11.37
C ALA A 21 -34.72 -27.84 12.23
N VAL A 22 -35.41 -27.52 13.33
CA VAL A 22 -36.01 -28.51 14.24
C VAL A 22 -37.27 -29.18 13.66
N HIS A 23 -37.92 -28.57 12.65
CA HIS A 23 -39.20 -29.04 12.12
C HIS A 23 -39.16 -29.74 10.75
N MET A 24 -38.00 -29.88 10.10
CA MET A 24 -37.94 -30.27 8.69
C MET A 24 -37.19 -31.59 8.46
N GLY A 25 -37.90 -32.71 8.69
CA GLY A 25 -37.48 -34.04 8.24
C GLY A 25 -37.51 -34.25 6.72
N GLN A 26 -37.90 -33.23 5.95
CA GLN A 26 -37.90 -33.23 4.48
C GLN A 26 -37.70 -31.78 3.99
N ALA A 27 -36.46 -31.30 3.98
CA ALA A 27 -36.12 -29.98 3.46
C ALA A 27 -35.61 -30.12 2.02
N ASP A 28 -36.39 -29.62 1.05
CA ASP A 28 -36.09 -29.64 -0.37
C ASP A 28 -34.70 -29.08 -0.70
N ASP A 29 -34.01 -29.73 -1.65
CA ASP A 29 -32.71 -29.31 -2.19
C ASP A 29 -32.69 -27.84 -2.65
N ALA A 30 -33.83 -27.29 -3.06
CA ALA A 30 -33.98 -25.90 -3.46
C ALA A 30 -33.76 -24.90 -2.31
N LEU A 31 -34.19 -25.24 -1.08
CA LEU A 31 -33.94 -24.41 0.11
C LEU A 31 -32.46 -24.44 0.49
N LEU A 32 -31.83 -25.62 0.41
CA LEU A 32 -30.39 -25.79 0.65
C LEU A 32 -29.54 -25.02 -0.37
N ILE A 33 -29.94 -25.06 -1.66
CA ILE A 33 -29.29 -24.29 -2.74
C ILE A 33 -29.49 -22.78 -2.51
N GLY A 34 -30.68 -22.33 -2.14
CA GLY A 34 -30.98 -20.93 -1.83
C GLY A 34 -30.10 -20.39 -0.69
N LEU A 35 -30.05 -21.10 0.44
CA LEU A 35 -29.20 -20.75 1.59
C LEU A 35 -27.71 -20.75 1.23
N SER A 36 -27.26 -21.71 0.39
CA SER A 36 -25.88 -21.79 -0.09
C SER A 36 -25.51 -20.63 -1.04
N VAL A 37 -26.43 -20.22 -1.91
CA VAL A 37 -26.25 -19.09 -2.83
C VAL A 37 -26.18 -17.77 -2.06
N ASP A 38 -27.05 -17.57 -1.06
CA ASP A 38 -27.03 -16.36 -0.24
C ASP A 38 -25.81 -16.30 0.67
N HIS A 39 -25.31 -17.44 1.18
CA HIS A 39 -24.03 -17.51 1.88
C HIS A 39 -22.84 -17.12 1.00
N LYS A 40 -22.80 -17.58 -0.26
CA LYS A 40 -21.75 -17.20 -1.22
C LYS A 40 -21.79 -15.70 -1.53
N LYS A 41 -22.99 -15.14 -1.75
CA LYS A 41 -23.17 -13.69 -1.95
C LYS A 41 -22.73 -12.89 -0.74
N PHE A 42 -23.13 -13.31 0.47
CA PHE A 42 -22.75 -12.68 1.72
C PHE A 42 -21.23 -12.71 1.94
N LYS A 43 -20.59 -13.87 1.77
CA LYS A 43 -19.12 -14.00 1.84
C LYS A 43 -18.41 -13.05 0.87
N LYS A 44 -18.88 -12.99 -0.38
CA LYS A 44 -18.31 -12.07 -1.39
C LYS A 44 -18.46 -10.61 -0.98
N ALA A 45 -19.62 -10.21 -0.47
CA ALA A 45 -19.86 -8.87 0.03
C ALA A 45 -18.98 -8.54 1.25
N ALA A 46 -18.86 -9.47 2.21
CA ALA A 46 -18.02 -9.31 3.39
C ALA A 46 -16.53 -9.16 3.02
N THR A 47 -16.04 -9.95 2.07
CA THR A 47 -14.66 -9.82 1.55
C THR A 47 -14.44 -8.46 0.88
N LYS A 48 -15.40 -7.98 0.08
CA LYS A 48 -15.31 -6.65 -0.55
C LYS A 48 -15.25 -5.53 0.49
N ILE A 49 -16.09 -5.60 1.53
CA ILE A 49 -16.07 -4.64 2.64
C ILE A 49 -14.72 -4.67 3.34
N ARG A 50 -14.18 -5.87 3.64
CA ARG A 50 -12.87 -6.03 4.26
C ARG A 50 -11.76 -5.39 3.43
N HIS A 51 -11.70 -5.70 2.12
CA HIS A 51 -10.72 -5.09 1.23
C HIS A 51 -10.82 -3.55 1.21
N GLN A 52 -12.04 -3.00 1.26
CA GLN A 52 -12.23 -1.56 1.31
C GLN A 52 -11.74 -0.95 2.64
N ILE A 53 -11.99 -1.61 3.77
CA ILE A 53 -11.52 -1.17 5.08
C ILE A 53 -9.99 -1.22 5.14
N ASP A 54 -9.39 -2.32 4.73
CA ASP A 54 -7.94 -2.51 4.72
C ASP A 54 -7.25 -1.49 3.81
N GLY A 55 -7.79 -1.30 2.59
CA GLY A 55 -7.30 -0.29 1.66
C GLY A 55 -7.37 1.12 2.24
N LYS A 56 -8.47 1.51 2.87
CA LYS A 56 -8.59 2.84 3.52
C LYS A 56 -7.61 3.01 4.69
N ARG A 57 -7.43 1.97 5.51
CA ARG A 57 -6.48 1.99 6.64
C ARG A 57 -5.04 2.20 6.15
N HIS A 58 -4.63 1.47 5.12
CA HIS A 58 -3.31 1.65 4.52
C HIS A 58 -3.14 3.02 3.88
N LEU A 59 -4.15 3.52 3.17
CA LEU A 59 -4.12 4.85 2.56
C LEU A 59 -3.96 5.95 3.61
N SER A 60 -4.73 5.90 4.70
CA SER A 60 -4.61 6.85 5.81
C SER A 60 -3.20 6.83 6.43
N ARG A 61 -2.58 5.65 6.57
CA ARG A 61 -1.19 5.53 7.01
C ARG A 61 -0.21 6.20 6.04
N VAL A 62 -0.41 6.05 4.73
CA VAL A 62 0.42 6.70 3.71
C VAL A 62 0.29 8.22 3.81
N GLU A 63 -0.93 8.74 3.86
CA GLU A 63 -1.21 10.17 3.96
C GLU A 63 -0.64 10.78 5.25
N SER A 64 -0.85 10.11 6.39
CA SER A 64 -0.31 10.54 7.68
C SER A 64 1.22 10.51 7.68
N THR A 65 1.86 9.45 7.19
CA THR A 65 3.33 9.36 7.13
C THR A 65 3.91 10.49 6.26
N ARG A 66 3.28 10.75 5.12
CA ARG A 66 3.68 11.84 4.22
C ARG A 66 3.55 13.21 4.90
N ALA A 67 2.42 13.47 5.54
CA ALA A 67 2.21 14.72 6.29
C ALA A 67 3.25 14.90 7.41
N THR A 68 3.55 13.84 8.15
CA THR A 68 4.60 13.84 9.18
C THR A 68 5.98 14.16 8.59
N ILE A 69 6.36 13.54 7.48
CA ILE A 69 7.66 13.83 6.84
C ILE A 69 7.75 15.30 6.44
N ILE A 70 6.70 15.85 5.84
CA ILE A 70 6.67 17.24 5.39
C ILE A 70 6.73 18.20 6.58
N ALA A 71 5.90 17.99 7.60
CA ALA A 71 5.80 18.87 8.77
C ALA A 71 7.07 18.85 9.62
N GLU A 72 7.63 17.68 9.87
CA GLU A 72 8.74 17.49 10.80
C GLU A 72 10.11 17.49 10.11
N LYS A 73 10.13 17.50 8.77
CA LYS A 73 11.35 17.46 7.96
C LYS A 73 12.26 16.29 8.35
N THR A 74 11.67 15.13 8.66
CA THR A 74 12.39 13.93 9.06
C THR A 74 11.67 12.65 8.64
N ILE A 75 12.41 11.54 8.50
CA ILE A 75 11.87 10.21 8.18
C ILE A 75 12.01 9.31 9.41
N ARG A 76 10.97 9.24 10.23
CA ARG A 76 10.97 8.49 11.50
C ARG A 76 11.32 7.00 11.35
N LYS A 77 10.91 6.38 10.23
CA LYS A 77 11.09 4.94 9.98
C LYS A 77 12.06 4.70 8.82
N MET A 78 13.30 5.15 8.98
CA MET A 78 14.35 4.99 7.97
C MET A 78 14.54 3.54 7.52
N SER A 79 14.49 2.58 8.46
CA SER A 79 14.64 1.16 8.14
C SER A 79 13.53 0.63 7.24
N THR A 80 12.30 1.11 7.40
CA THR A 80 11.17 0.79 6.51
C THR A 80 11.42 1.33 5.12
N LEU A 81 11.79 2.61 4.99
CA LEU A 81 12.10 3.23 3.71
C LEU A 81 13.23 2.48 2.98
N LYS A 82 14.34 2.24 3.66
CA LYS A 82 15.51 1.52 3.12
C LYS A 82 15.12 0.14 2.61
N LYS A 83 14.47 -0.67 3.43
CA LYS A 83 14.09 -2.04 3.07
C LYS A 83 13.12 -2.05 1.89
N ASN A 84 12.12 -1.18 1.89
CA ASN A 84 11.15 -1.10 0.80
C ASN A 84 11.81 -0.71 -0.52
N LEU A 85 12.58 0.38 -0.54
CA LEU A 85 13.27 0.80 -1.76
C LEU A 85 14.24 -0.28 -2.25
N SER A 86 14.99 -0.92 -1.35
CA SER A 86 15.86 -2.04 -1.72
C SER A 86 15.07 -3.15 -2.41
N LEU A 87 13.96 -3.60 -1.80
CA LEU A 87 13.14 -4.66 -2.40
C LEU A 87 12.50 -4.24 -3.73
N ILE A 88 12.02 -3.00 -3.84
CA ILE A 88 11.35 -2.48 -5.05
C ILE A 88 12.31 -2.44 -6.23
N PHE A 89 13.56 -2.01 -6.01
CA PHE A 89 14.55 -1.75 -7.07
C PHE A 89 15.53 -2.89 -7.32
N GLN A 90 15.80 -3.75 -6.33
CA GLN A 90 16.65 -4.93 -6.49
C GLN A 90 15.85 -6.23 -6.67
N GLY A 91 14.56 -6.21 -6.32
CA GLY A 91 13.69 -7.39 -6.37
C GLY A 91 13.93 -8.37 -5.22
N PRO A 92 13.09 -9.41 -5.11
CA PRO A 92 13.27 -10.47 -4.11
C PRO A 92 14.46 -11.36 -4.48
N THR A 93 15.31 -11.67 -3.50
CA THR A 93 16.41 -12.62 -3.66
C THR A 93 15.86 -14.05 -3.79
N ALA A 94 16.21 -14.73 -4.87
CA ALA A 94 15.89 -16.13 -5.07
C ALA A 94 16.91 -17.05 -4.40
N SER A 95 16.44 -18.13 -3.79
CA SER A 95 17.28 -19.24 -3.35
C SER A 95 17.03 -20.48 -4.21
N ALA A 96 18.09 -21.22 -4.51
CA ALA A 96 17.98 -22.53 -5.17
C ALA A 96 17.13 -23.53 -4.35
N LEU A 97 17.00 -23.30 -3.03
CA LEU A 97 16.26 -24.14 -2.10
C LEU A 97 14.78 -23.73 -1.96
N ASP A 98 14.32 -22.71 -2.70
CA ASP A 98 12.94 -22.24 -2.60
C ASP A 98 11.95 -23.28 -3.12
N ASN A 99 10.99 -23.67 -2.27
CA ASN A 99 9.89 -24.55 -2.67
C ASN A 99 8.91 -23.85 -3.64
N ALA A 100 7.98 -24.61 -4.20
CA ALA A 100 7.01 -24.10 -5.17
C ALA A 100 6.19 -22.90 -4.62
N ARG A 101 5.82 -22.93 -3.34
CA ARG A 101 5.08 -21.84 -2.68
C ARG A 101 5.93 -20.57 -2.59
N ASN A 102 7.20 -20.67 -2.21
CA ASN A 102 8.12 -19.53 -2.15
C ASN A 102 8.32 -18.93 -3.54
N ARG A 103 8.50 -19.75 -4.57
CA ARG A 103 8.61 -19.28 -5.95
C ARG A 103 7.38 -18.50 -6.41
N THR A 104 6.18 -18.97 -6.08
CA THR A 104 4.94 -18.23 -6.38
C THR A 104 4.89 -16.88 -5.65
N ARG A 105 5.25 -16.84 -4.37
CA ARG A 105 5.33 -15.61 -3.57
C ARG A 105 6.34 -14.61 -4.13
N MET A 106 7.49 -15.09 -4.61
CA MET A 106 8.49 -14.25 -5.25
C MET A 106 8.00 -13.68 -6.58
N LYS A 107 7.34 -14.49 -7.41
CA LYS A 107 6.72 -14.00 -8.66
C LYS A 107 5.73 -12.88 -8.39
N GLN A 108 4.82 -13.07 -7.43
CA GLN A 108 3.85 -12.04 -7.06
C GLN A 108 4.53 -10.78 -6.50
N THR A 109 5.53 -10.95 -5.64
CA THR A 109 6.30 -9.82 -5.08
C THR A 109 7.05 -9.07 -6.20
N THR A 110 7.60 -9.78 -7.18
CA THR A 110 8.26 -9.19 -8.35
C THR A 110 7.29 -8.35 -9.19
N LEU A 111 6.08 -8.86 -9.44
CA LEU A 111 5.02 -8.11 -10.14
C LEU A 111 4.63 -6.85 -9.38
N ARG A 112 4.49 -6.94 -8.05
CA ARG A 112 4.20 -5.77 -7.20
C ARG A 112 5.33 -4.74 -7.24
N CYS A 113 6.59 -5.19 -7.19
CA CYS A 113 7.75 -4.29 -7.31
C CYS A 113 7.76 -3.57 -8.65
N ALA A 114 7.52 -4.29 -9.76
CA ALA A 114 7.41 -3.68 -11.08
C ALA A 114 6.26 -2.67 -11.17
N ARG A 115 5.10 -2.99 -10.59
CA ARG A 115 3.96 -2.07 -10.54
C ARG A 115 4.27 -0.81 -9.73
N ILE A 116 4.92 -0.94 -8.57
CA ILE A 116 5.33 0.21 -7.76
C ILE A 116 6.36 1.07 -8.52
N ARG A 117 7.35 0.46 -9.19
CA ARG A 117 8.35 1.19 -10.00
C ARG A 117 7.75 2.00 -11.14
N SER A 118 6.59 1.58 -11.67
CA SER A 118 5.87 2.31 -12.73
C SER A 118 5.15 3.57 -12.24
N LEU A 119 5.11 3.82 -10.93
CA LEU A 119 4.45 4.99 -10.35
C LEU A 119 5.35 6.23 -10.43
N ARG A 120 4.74 7.40 -10.23
CA ARG A 120 5.50 8.64 -10.06
C ARG A 120 6.47 8.52 -8.88
N PRO A 121 7.62 9.22 -8.92
CA PRO A 121 8.58 9.15 -7.83
C PRO A 121 8.00 9.49 -6.46
N ASP A 122 7.14 10.50 -6.37
CA ASP A 122 6.43 10.88 -5.14
C ASP A 122 5.59 9.74 -4.56
N SER A 123 4.92 8.98 -5.44
CA SER A 123 4.08 7.84 -5.08
C SER A 123 4.93 6.68 -4.56
N VAL A 124 6.08 6.42 -5.19
CA VAL A 124 7.05 5.43 -4.72
C VAL A 124 7.60 5.79 -3.35
N ILE A 125 7.98 7.05 -3.12
CA ILE A 125 8.48 7.54 -1.82
C ILE A 125 7.40 7.39 -0.76
N SER A 126 6.16 7.83 -1.05
CA SER A 126 5.02 7.75 -0.14
C SER A 126 4.72 6.29 0.23
N TRP A 127 4.74 5.38 -0.74
CA TRP A 127 4.58 3.95 -0.52
C TRP A 127 5.68 3.39 0.38
N ALA A 128 6.94 3.62 0.00
CA ALA A 128 8.09 3.01 0.64
C ALA A 128 8.33 3.53 2.07
N ALA A 129 7.99 4.79 2.35
CA ALA A 129 8.11 5.36 3.69
C ALA A 129 7.04 4.83 4.65
N ALA A 130 5.82 4.57 4.14
CA ALA A 130 4.66 4.30 4.98
C ALA A 130 4.37 2.82 5.21
N LEU A 131 4.52 1.98 4.19
CA LEU A 131 4.02 0.60 4.20
C LEU A 131 5.16 -0.40 4.45
N PRO A 132 5.22 -1.09 5.60
CA PRO A 132 6.15 -2.19 5.81
C PRO A 132 6.04 -3.25 4.71
N ILE A 133 7.17 -3.85 4.31
CA ILE A 133 7.20 -4.95 3.32
C ILE A 133 6.18 -6.05 3.64
N THR A 134 6.02 -6.39 4.91
CA THR A 134 5.08 -7.41 5.39
C THR A 134 3.64 -7.11 5.02
N ASP A 135 3.27 -5.84 4.88
CA ASP A 135 1.91 -5.43 4.58
C ASP A 135 1.59 -5.62 3.09
N TRP A 136 2.57 -5.50 2.19
CA TRP A 136 2.31 -5.46 0.75
C TRP A 136 3.03 -6.51 -0.10
N LYS A 137 4.00 -7.27 0.42
CA LYS A 137 4.53 -8.43 -0.31
C LYS A 137 3.45 -9.51 -0.47
N SER A 138 3.72 -10.55 -1.28
CA SER A 138 2.77 -11.60 -1.70
C SER A 138 1.59 -11.92 -0.78
N ASP A 139 1.83 -12.12 0.52
CA ASP A 139 0.82 -12.56 1.50
C ASP A 139 0.31 -11.47 2.45
N GLY A 140 0.80 -10.24 2.32
CA GLY A 140 0.45 -9.14 3.23
C GLY A 140 -0.96 -8.59 2.99
N MET A 141 -1.22 -8.14 1.78
CA MET A 141 -2.52 -7.65 1.32
C MET A 141 -2.95 -8.37 0.04
N SER A 142 -4.25 -8.42 -0.22
CA SER A 142 -4.80 -8.96 -1.47
C SER A 142 -4.44 -8.08 -2.66
N ASN A 143 -4.59 -8.61 -3.88
CA ASN A 143 -4.33 -7.83 -5.09
C ASN A 143 -5.32 -6.68 -5.24
N GLU A 144 -6.58 -6.87 -4.84
CA GLU A 144 -7.60 -5.82 -4.88
C GLU A 144 -7.24 -4.64 -3.96
N VAL A 145 -6.69 -4.93 -2.77
CA VAL A 145 -6.22 -3.90 -1.84
C VAL A 145 -4.98 -3.20 -2.41
N PHE A 146 -4.04 -3.96 -2.97
CA PHE A 146 -2.84 -3.44 -3.59
C PHE A 146 -3.17 -2.49 -4.75
N ASP A 147 -4.02 -2.92 -5.69
CA ASP A 147 -4.42 -2.14 -6.86
C ASP A 147 -5.21 -0.89 -6.46
N PHE A 148 -6.09 -1.01 -5.45
CA PHE A 148 -6.77 0.14 -4.86
C PHE A 148 -5.75 1.17 -4.33
N LEU A 149 -4.78 0.73 -3.52
CA LEU A 149 -3.79 1.62 -2.93
C LEU A 149 -2.92 2.28 -3.98
N THR A 150 -2.41 1.51 -4.93
CA THR A 150 -1.59 2.04 -6.04
C THR A 150 -2.35 3.13 -6.79
N SER A 151 -3.63 2.89 -7.11
CA SER A 151 -4.47 3.86 -7.82
C SER A 151 -4.71 5.13 -7.00
N ARG A 152 -4.94 5.00 -5.68
CA ARG A 152 -5.22 6.14 -4.80
C ARG A 152 -3.99 6.99 -4.51
N ILE A 153 -2.84 6.37 -4.30
CA ILE A 153 -1.58 7.09 -4.08
C ILE A 153 -1.19 7.87 -5.34
N GLU A 154 -1.34 7.26 -6.52
CA GLU A 154 -1.02 7.92 -7.79
C GLU A 154 -1.98 9.05 -8.13
N ALA A 155 -3.28 8.86 -7.85
CA ALA A 155 -4.32 9.86 -8.10
C ALA A 155 -4.18 11.14 -7.26
N ALA A 156 -3.32 11.16 -6.23
CA ALA A 156 -3.05 12.36 -5.45
C ALA A 156 -2.47 13.50 -6.30
N GLY A 157 -1.96 13.22 -7.52
CA GLY A 157 -1.81 14.16 -8.64
C GLY A 157 -0.72 15.24 -8.50
N GLU A 158 -0.44 15.69 -7.29
CA GLU A 158 0.41 16.84 -6.99
C GLU A 158 1.87 16.42 -6.78
N VAL A 159 2.79 17.24 -7.29
CA VAL A 159 4.21 17.15 -6.91
C VAL A 159 4.29 17.39 -5.42
N GLN A 160 4.87 16.45 -4.68
CA GLN A 160 4.89 16.56 -3.22
C GLN A 160 6.01 17.50 -2.79
N PRO A 161 5.77 18.41 -1.83
CA PRO A 161 6.77 19.35 -1.34
C PRO A 161 7.71 18.64 -0.35
N TRP A 162 8.43 17.62 -0.83
CA TRP A 162 9.34 16.85 0.02
C TRP A 162 10.44 17.75 0.59
N PRO A 163 10.70 17.68 1.90
CA PRO A 163 11.80 18.43 2.51
C PRO A 163 13.15 17.92 1.99
N PRO A 164 14.21 18.77 2.01
CA PRO A 164 15.54 18.42 1.49
C PRO A 164 16.09 17.09 2.00
N VAL A 165 15.81 16.74 3.25
CA VAL A 165 16.21 15.47 3.88
C VAL A 165 15.81 14.24 3.06
N VAL A 166 14.67 14.28 2.35
CA VAL A 166 14.22 13.15 1.52
C VAL A 166 15.19 12.97 0.35
N ARG A 167 15.56 14.06 -0.32
CA ARG A 167 16.54 14.03 -1.42
C ARG A 167 17.90 13.53 -0.94
N GLU A 168 18.38 14.03 0.19
CA GLU A 168 19.66 13.63 0.77
C GLU A 168 19.69 12.13 1.06
N ILE A 169 18.65 11.59 1.69
CA ILE A 169 18.53 10.15 1.99
C ILE A 169 18.49 9.32 0.71
N LEU A 170 17.73 9.75 -0.30
CA LEU A 170 17.65 9.05 -1.57
C LEU A 170 19.00 9.03 -2.30
N ARG A 171 19.77 10.12 -2.24
CA ARG A 171 21.15 10.17 -2.74
C ARG A 171 22.11 9.28 -1.94
N ILE A 172 21.99 9.23 -0.61
CA ILE A 172 22.75 8.28 0.22
C ILE A 172 22.45 6.84 -0.20
N PHE A 173 21.19 6.49 -0.45
CA PHE A 173 20.84 5.15 -0.91
C PHE A 173 21.39 4.85 -2.30
N GLN A 174 21.44 5.86 -3.17
CA GLN A 174 22.08 5.73 -4.47
C GLN A 174 23.57 5.42 -4.34
N LEU A 175 24.28 6.03 -3.39
CA LEU A 175 25.72 5.84 -3.26
C LEU A 175 26.10 4.60 -2.44
N GLU A 176 25.35 4.29 -1.38
CA GLU A 176 25.78 3.31 -0.37
C GLU A 176 24.93 2.04 -0.30
N VAL A 177 23.66 2.10 -0.71
CA VAL A 177 22.73 0.97 -0.55
C VAL A 177 22.53 0.22 -1.87
N MET A 178 22.43 0.95 -2.98
CA MET A 178 22.16 0.40 -4.30
C MET A 178 22.98 1.07 -5.42
N PRO A 179 24.32 1.20 -5.30
CA PRO A 179 25.17 1.94 -6.25
C PRO A 179 25.12 1.47 -7.70
N HIS A 180 24.77 0.20 -7.92
CA HIS A 180 24.73 -0.40 -9.25
C HIS A 180 23.30 -0.60 -9.79
N SER A 181 22.27 -0.05 -9.12
CA SER A 181 20.89 -0.17 -9.59
C SER A 181 20.56 0.91 -10.62
N GLU A 182 20.62 0.56 -11.90
CA GLU A 182 20.22 1.46 -12.99
C GLU A 182 18.78 1.96 -12.85
N GLU A 183 17.87 1.08 -12.44
CA GLU A 183 16.47 1.43 -12.22
C GLU A 183 16.29 2.43 -11.07
N TYR A 184 17.10 2.31 -10.01
CA TYR A 184 17.12 3.30 -8.93
C TYR A 184 17.69 4.64 -9.42
N ASN A 185 18.77 4.61 -10.19
CA ASN A 185 19.37 5.82 -10.76
C ASN A 185 18.37 6.61 -11.61
N LYS A 186 17.66 5.92 -12.53
CA LYS A 186 16.58 6.55 -13.34
C LYS A 186 15.48 7.13 -12.46
N PHE A 187 15.11 6.44 -11.37
CA PHE A 187 14.13 6.94 -10.42
C PHE A 187 14.59 8.23 -9.73
N ILE A 188 15.85 8.31 -9.30
CA ILE A 188 16.43 9.52 -8.70
C ILE A 188 16.43 10.67 -9.72
N ASP A 189 16.90 10.43 -10.93
CA ASP A 189 16.92 11.47 -11.96
C ASP A 189 15.50 12.00 -12.21
N ASN A 190 14.52 11.11 -12.38
CA ASN A 190 13.12 11.50 -12.54
C ASN A 190 12.55 12.28 -11.34
N PHE A 191 12.96 11.93 -10.12
CA PHE A 191 12.58 12.66 -8.92
C PHE A 191 13.13 14.09 -8.95
N GLU A 192 14.41 14.27 -9.30
CA GLU A 192 15.06 15.57 -9.28
C GLU A 192 14.56 16.54 -10.34
N HIS A 193 14.27 16.06 -11.54
CA HIS A 193 13.68 16.88 -12.61
C HIS A 193 12.31 17.44 -12.24
N ARG A 194 11.57 16.77 -11.34
CA ARG A 194 10.23 17.16 -10.93
C ARG A 194 10.21 18.03 -9.69
N THR A 195 11.28 18.02 -8.89
CA THR A 195 11.41 18.93 -7.76
C THR A 195 11.80 20.33 -8.24
N PRO A 196 11.04 21.38 -7.92
CA PRO A 196 11.46 22.75 -8.21
C PRO A 196 12.81 23.00 -7.54
N ARG A 197 13.79 23.49 -8.31
CA ARG A 197 15.04 23.99 -7.73
C ARG A 197 14.66 25.17 -6.85
N VAL A 198 14.82 25.04 -5.53
CA VAL A 198 14.74 26.19 -4.63
C VAL A 198 15.79 27.17 -5.14
N GLN A 199 15.34 28.30 -5.71
CA GLN A 199 16.24 29.39 -6.05
C GLN A 199 16.98 29.75 -4.76
N ARG A 200 18.30 29.57 -4.77
CA ARG A 200 19.17 30.19 -3.79
C ARG A 200 18.79 31.67 -3.80
N ILE A 201 18.23 32.18 -2.72
CA ILE A 201 18.15 33.62 -2.52
C ILE A 201 19.61 34.07 -2.47
N GLU A 202 20.06 34.68 -3.55
CA GLU A 202 21.31 35.40 -3.59
C GLU A 202 21.20 36.54 -2.58
N VAL A 203 21.89 36.38 -1.43
CA VAL A 203 21.95 37.40 -0.36
C VAL A 203 22.71 38.66 -0.84
N SER A 204 23.15 38.70 -2.10
CA SER A 204 23.84 39.84 -2.74
C SER A 204 22.98 41.10 -2.86
N SER A 205 21.66 41.04 -2.65
CA SER A 205 20.78 42.22 -2.71
C SER A 205 20.51 42.90 -1.36
N LEU A 206 21.06 42.40 -0.24
CA LEU A 206 20.84 42.97 1.10
C LEU A 206 22.02 43.79 1.65
N LEU A 207 23.06 44.02 0.85
CA LEU A 207 24.21 44.87 1.20
C LEU A 207 24.39 46.06 0.24
N ARG A 208 23.30 46.56 -0.33
CA ARG A 208 23.29 47.86 -1.00
C ARG A 208 22.09 48.67 -0.55
N THR A 209 22.26 49.35 0.56
CA THR A 209 21.68 50.67 0.79
C THR A 209 22.68 51.46 1.61
N ASP A 210 23.17 52.52 0.98
CA ASP A 210 23.97 53.60 1.56
C ASP A 210 23.24 54.27 2.74
#